data_AF-A0A6V7NWF1-F1
#
_entry.id   AF-A0A6V7NWF1-F1
#
_cell.length_a   1.000
_cell.length_b   1.000
_cell.length_c   1.000
_cell.angle_alpha   90.00
_cell.angle_beta   90.00
_cell.angle_gamma   90.00
#
_symmetry.space_group_name_H-M   'P 1'
#
loop_
_entity.id
_entity.type
_entity.pdbx_description
1 polymer ?
#
loop_
_entity_poly.entity_id
_entity_poly.type
_entity_poly.pdbx_seq_one_letter_code
_entity_poly.pdbx_strand_id
1 'polypeptide(L)'
;MEETLHAEHPSILCPWPIRQTSTLCPLAAATVTSAASSRRVPVVAGGSASLIHALLAALFDPGADPFAGASATARSRVMVRYRCCFIWVDVERELLGEHLDRRVEELVGAGMVAELEEQFRNAQKSGEEHRFEKFLGPLGKAIGVKEFGKYFAAECAYADTVEAVKAANWRLAAAQAEKIKVFIQSAFR
;
A
#
# COMPACT_ATOMS: atom_id res chain seq x y z
N MET A 1 -37.01 1.26 19.41
CA MET A 1 -35.69 0.65 19.64
C MET A 1 -34.80 1.16 18.53
N GLU A 2 -34.21 2.33 18.75
CA GLU A 2 -33.19 2.88 17.87
C GLU A 2 -31.93 2.02 18.04
N GLU A 3 -31.61 1.26 17.01
CA GLU A 3 -30.34 0.56 16.89
C GLU A 3 -29.32 1.60 16.44
N THR A 4 -28.63 2.18 17.41
CA THR A 4 -27.51 3.08 17.20
C THR A 4 -26.43 2.29 16.46
N LEU A 5 -26.38 2.46 15.14
CA LEU A 5 -25.24 2.13 14.30
C LEU A 5 -24.06 2.98 14.80
N HIS A 6 -23.34 2.46 15.80
CA HIS A 6 -21.99 2.90 16.07
C HIS A 6 -21.20 2.63 14.79
N ALA A 7 -20.81 3.71 14.11
CA ALA A 7 -19.85 3.63 13.04
C ALA A 7 -18.57 3.04 13.64
N GLU A 8 -18.34 1.75 13.42
CA GLU A 8 -17.03 1.16 13.69
C GLU A 8 -16.01 1.97 12.90
N HIS A 9 -15.07 2.59 13.61
CA HIS A 9 -13.94 3.22 12.98
C HIS A 9 -13.23 2.14 12.14
N PRO A 10 -13.01 2.36 10.83
CA PRO A 10 -12.37 1.35 9.99
C PRO A 10 -10.96 1.12 10.51
N SER A 11 -10.72 -0.05 11.13
CA SER A 11 -9.39 -0.37 11.69
C SER A 11 -8.35 -0.29 10.59
N ILE A 12 -7.28 0.47 10.83
CA ILE A 12 -6.18 0.63 9.86
C ILE A 12 -5.47 -0.73 9.65
N LEU A 13 -5.55 -1.60 10.65
CA LEU A 13 -4.96 -2.93 10.68
C LEU A 13 -5.93 -4.05 10.28
N CYS A 14 -7.08 -3.75 9.65
CA CYS A 14 -8.03 -4.77 9.19
C CYS A 14 -7.29 -5.92 8.46
N PRO A 15 -7.36 -7.17 8.96
CA PRO A 15 -6.61 -8.30 8.42
C PRO A 15 -7.30 -8.84 7.17
N TRP A 16 -7.31 -8.07 6.08
CA TRP A 16 -7.61 -8.67 4.79
C TRP A 16 -6.47 -9.65 4.43
N PRO A 17 -6.75 -10.91 4.10
CA PRO A 17 -5.73 -11.95 3.85
C PRO A 17 -4.97 -11.75 2.52
N ILE A 18 -5.25 -10.69 1.77
CA ILE A 18 -4.72 -10.47 0.43
C ILE A 18 -3.56 -9.47 0.48
N ARG A 19 -2.32 -9.97 0.57
CA ARG A 19 -1.13 -9.11 0.78
C ARG A 19 0.10 -9.50 -0.05
N GLN A 20 0.01 -10.52 -0.91
CA GLN A 20 1.09 -10.96 -1.79
C GLN A 20 0.59 -11.06 -3.23
N THR A 21 1.48 -10.87 -4.22
CA THR A 21 1.15 -11.01 -5.65
C THR A 21 0.58 -12.40 -5.98
N SER A 22 1.13 -13.45 -5.36
CA SER A 22 0.71 -14.85 -5.54
C SER A 22 -0.75 -15.10 -5.16
N THR A 23 -1.26 -14.46 -4.10
CA THR A 23 -2.65 -14.62 -3.66
C THR A 23 -3.58 -13.56 -4.26
N LEU A 24 -3.06 -12.34 -4.48
CA LEU A 24 -3.82 -11.24 -5.04
C LEU A 24 -4.17 -11.45 -6.52
N CYS A 25 -3.21 -11.85 -7.36
CA CYS A 25 -3.43 -11.91 -8.80
C CYS A 25 -4.54 -12.91 -9.19
N PRO A 26 -4.60 -14.15 -8.65
CA PRO A 26 -5.70 -15.06 -8.95
C PRO A 26 -7.06 -14.53 -8.51
N LEU A 27 -7.16 -13.95 -7.31
CA LEU A 27 -8.41 -13.39 -6.79
C LEU A 27 -8.89 -12.18 -7.59
N ALA A 28 -7.97 -11.26 -7.90
CA ALA A 28 -8.27 -10.10 -8.72
C ALA A 28 -8.68 -10.51 -10.15
N ALA A 29 -7.99 -11.47 -10.77
CA ALA A 29 -8.35 -11.98 -12.09
C ALA A 29 -9.73 -12.67 -12.11
N ALA A 30 -10.06 -13.44 -11.07
CA ALA A 30 -11.38 -14.03 -10.90
C ALA A 30 -12.46 -12.95 -10.74
N THR A 31 -12.18 -11.91 -9.96
CA THR A 31 -13.08 -10.77 -9.75
C THR A 31 -13.32 -9.99 -11.04
N VAL A 32 -12.26 -9.74 -11.83
CA VAL A 32 -12.34 -9.12 -13.16
C VAL A 32 -13.22 -9.94 -14.09
N THR A 33 -13.02 -11.27 -14.13
CA THR A 33 -13.81 -12.19 -14.95
C THR A 33 -15.28 -12.20 -14.54
N SER A 34 -15.57 -12.24 -13.24
CA SER A 34 -16.93 -12.22 -12.69
C SER A 34 -17.67 -10.91 -12.98
N ALA A 35 -16.99 -9.77 -12.84
CA ALA A 35 -17.56 -8.48 -13.20
C ALA A 35 -17.86 -8.39 -14.70
N ALA A 36 -16.94 -8.87 -15.55
CA ALA A 36 -17.12 -8.89 -16.99
C ALA A 36 -18.28 -9.80 -17.43
N SER A 37 -18.40 -11.01 -16.87
CA SER A 37 -19.53 -11.92 -17.17
C SER A 37 -20.88 -11.33 -16.74
N SER A 38 -20.86 -10.47 -15.72
CA SER A 38 -22.03 -9.72 -15.25
C SER A 38 -22.29 -8.42 -16.03
N ARG A 39 -21.63 -8.21 -17.18
CA ARG A 39 -21.71 -6.99 -18.02
C ARG A 39 -21.35 -5.69 -17.28
N ARG A 40 -20.49 -5.75 -16.27
CA ARG A 40 -19.95 -4.59 -15.56
C ARG A 40 -18.54 -4.28 -16.04
N VAL A 41 -18.11 -3.02 -15.89
CA VAL A 41 -16.73 -2.60 -16.16
C VAL A 41 -15.90 -2.78 -14.89
N PRO A 42 -14.89 -3.68 -14.86
CA PRO A 42 -14.01 -3.83 -13.71
C PRO A 42 -13.12 -2.59 -13.56
N VAL A 43 -13.11 -1.98 -12.38
CA VAL A 43 -12.22 -0.86 -12.05
C VAL A 43 -11.20 -1.33 -11.02
N VAL A 44 -9.92 -1.22 -11.36
CA VAL A 44 -8.81 -1.50 -10.44
C VAL A 44 -8.29 -0.16 -9.94
N ALA A 45 -8.43 0.09 -8.63
CA ALA A 45 -7.93 1.29 -7.97
C ALA A 45 -6.87 0.91 -6.93
N GLY A 46 -5.75 1.62 -6.92
CA GLY A 46 -4.69 1.40 -5.94
C GLY A 46 -3.40 2.13 -6.29
N GLY A 47 -2.51 2.25 -5.30
CA GLY A 47 -1.22 2.94 -5.44
C GLY A 47 -0.01 2.03 -5.57
N SER A 48 -0.19 0.71 -5.64
CA SER A 48 0.94 -0.24 -5.75
C SER A 48 1.18 -0.61 -7.20
N ALA A 49 2.11 0.10 -7.85
CA ALA A 49 2.46 -0.12 -9.25
C ALA A 49 2.86 -1.58 -9.54
N SER A 50 3.53 -2.25 -8.60
CA SER A 50 3.91 -3.66 -8.73
C SER A 50 2.74 -4.64 -8.69
N LEU A 51 1.72 -4.39 -7.86
CA LEU A 51 0.50 -5.21 -7.83
C LEU A 51 -0.33 -5.00 -9.09
N ILE A 52 -0.43 -3.74 -9.55
CA ILE A 52 -1.11 -3.41 -10.81
C ILE A 52 -0.38 -4.10 -11.98
N HIS A 53 0.95 -4.00 -12.05
CA HIS A 53 1.73 -4.69 -13.07
C HIS A 53 1.51 -6.21 -13.01
N ALA A 54 1.59 -6.82 -11.83
CA ALA A 54 1.39 -8.27 -11.67
C ALA A 54 0.00 -8.75 -12.11
N LEU A 55 -1.04 -7.91 -11.92
CA LEU A 55 -2.40 -8.20 -12.39
C LEU A 55 -2.54 -8.06 -13.91
N LEU A 56 -1.92 -7.02 -14.49
CA LEU A 56 -2.12 -6.66 -15.89
C LEU A 56 -1.17 -7.37 -16.85
N ALA A 57 0.03 -7.75 -16.43
CA ALA A 57 1.03 -8.38 -17.29
C ALA A 57 0.53 -9.73 -17.82
N ALA A 58 0.67 -9.95 -19.12
CA ALA A 58 0.36 -11.22 -19.78
C ALA A 58 1.35 -12.31 -19.33
N LEU A 59 2.63 -11.95 -19.21
CA LEU A 59 3.68 -12.77 -18.63
C LEU A 59 4.24 -12.04 -17.41
N PHE A 60 4.09 -12.63 -16.22
CA PHE A 60 4.59 -12.06 -14.98
C PHE A 60 5.78 -12.90 -14.49
N ASP A 61 6.95 -12.26 -14.37
CA ASP A 61 8.11 -12.84 -13.72
C ASP A 61 8.20 -12.30 -12.28
N PRO A 62 7.99 -13.12 -11.24
CA PRO A 62 8.11 -12.69 -9.85
C PRO A 62 9.56 -12.37 -9.43
N GLY A 63 10.56 -12.81 -10.19
CA GLY A 63 11.98 -12.58 -9.91
C GLY A 63 12.55 -11.30 -10.53
N ALA A 64 11.81 -10.67 -11.46
CA ALA A 64 12.22 -9.44 -12.13
C ALA A 64 11.52 -8.22 -11.53
N ASP A 65 12.25 -7.12 -11.31
CA ASP A 65 11.63 -5.82 -11.01
C ASP A 65 11.31 -5.10 -12.33
N PRO A 66 10.02 -4.98 -12.71
CA PRO A 66 9.63 -4.32 -13.95
C PRO A 66 9.88 -2.80 -13.92
N PHE A 67 10.24 -2.24 -12.77
CA PHE A 67 10.55 -0.83 -12.58
C PHE A 67 12.04 -0.57 -12.31
N ALA A 68 12.89 -1.59 -12.26
CA ALA A 68 14.33 -1.41 -12.11
C ALA A 68 14.88 -0.71 -13.38
N GLY A 69 15.65 0.36 -13.17
CA GLY A 69 16.11 1.31 -14.20
C GLY A 69 16.48 0.65 -15.53
N ALA A 70 15.60 0.81 -16.52
CA ALA A 70 15.82 0.27 -17.85
C ALA A 70 16.96 1.05 -18.53
N SER A 71 18.11 0.40 -18.71
CA SER A 71 18.94 0.66 -19.90
C SER A 71 18.02 0.59 -21.12
N ALA A 72 18.18 1.56 -22.02
CA ALA A 72 17.21 1.93 -23.05
C ALA A 72 16.80 0.80 -24.03
N THR A 73 17.41 -0.39 -23.92
CA THR A 73 17.21 -1.57 -24.78
C THR A 73 16.32 -2.67 -24.18
N ALA A 74 15.97 -2.61 -22.88
CA ALA A 74 15.13 -3.62 -22.21
C ALA A 74 13.68 -3.18 -21.96
N ARG A 75 13.20 -2.14 -22.66
CA ARG A 75 11.78 -1.72 -22.62
C ARG A 75 10.90 -2.71 -23.40
N SER A 76 10.86 -3.96 -22.94
CA SER A 76 9.85 -4.91 -23.39
C SER A 76 8.49 -4.26 -23.17
N ARG A 77 7.70 -4.11 -24.24
CA ARG A 77 6.32 -3.63 -24.13
C ARG A 77 5.63 -4.47 -23.07
N VAL A 78 5.06 -3.83 -22.06
CA VAL A 78 4.23 -4.56 -21.08
C VAL A 78 3.04 -5.10 -21.86
N MET A 79 3.09 -6.36 -22.26
CA MET A 79 1.96 -7.02 -22.87
C MET A 79 0.87 -7.11 -21.81
N VAL A 80 -0.18 -6.33 -21.94
CA VAL A 80 -1.31 -6.35 -21.01
C VAL A 80 -2.32 -7.42 -21.43
N ARG A 81 -2.80 -8.21 -20.47
CA ARG A 81 -3.78 -9.29 -20.72
C ARG A 81 -5.21 -8.79 -20.94
N TYR A 82 -5.49 -7.53 -20.61
CA TYR A 82 -6.81 -6.90 -20.72
C TYR A 82 -6.75 -5.66 -21.63
N ARG A 83 -7.90 -5.30 -22.20
CA ARG A 83 -8.08 -4.00 -22.87
C ARG A 83 -8.28 -2.92 -21.81
N CYS A 84 -7.18 -2.37 -21.32
CA CYS A 84 -7.19 -1.40 -20.24
C CYS A 84 -7.41 0.04 -20.73
N CYS A 85 -8.13 0.82 -19.93
CA CYS A 85 -8.04 2.27 -19.92
C CYS A 85 -7.31 2.68 -18.65
N PHE A 86 -6.23 3.46 -18.76
CA PHE A 86 -5.45 3.91 -17.61
C PHE A 86 -5.80 5.37 -17.31
N ILE A 87 -6.21 5.61 -16.07
CA ILE A 87 -6.48 6.95 -15.55
C ILE A 87 -5.44 7.21 -14.47
N TRP A 88 -4.55 8.16 -14.71
CA TRP A 88 -3.59 8.62 -13.73
C TRP A 88 -4.05 9.97 -13.19
N VAL A 89 -4.19 10.05 -11.86
CA VAL A 89 -4.43 11.30 -11.15
C VAL A 89 -3.07 11.81 -10.67
N ASP A 90 -2.63 12.91 -11.26
CA ASP A 90 -1.40 13.61 -10.87
C ASP A 90 -1.74 14.85 -10.06
N VAL A 91 -0.87 15.19 -9.10
CA VAL A 91 -1.03 16.34 -8.21
C VAL A 91 0.34 16.99 -8.05
N GLU A 92 0.36 18.32 -7.96
CA GLU A 92 1.57 19.07 -7.67
C GLU A 92 2.24 18.57 -6.37
N ARG A 93 3.57 18.52 -6.37
CA ARG A 93 4.34 17.86 -5.30
C ARG A 93 4.11 18.53 -3.95
N GLU A 94 4.05 19.84 -3.92
CA GLU A 94 3.85 20.67 -2.74
C GLU A 94 2.46 20.39 -2.14
N LEU A 95 1.41 20.39 -2.98
CA LEU A 95 0.04 20.07 -2.57
C LEU A 95 -0.12 18.64 -2.08
N LEU A 96 0.50 17.68 -2.78
CA LEU A 96 0.51 16.28 -2.36
C LEU A 96 1.20 16.13 -0.99
N GLY A 97 2.28 16.86 -0.80
CA GLY A 97 3.02 16.94 0.46
C GLY A 97 2.18 17.38 1.64
N GLU A 98 1.58 18.56 1.52
CA GLU A 98 0.69 19.11 2.55
C GLU A 98 -0.48 18.18 2.86
N HIS A 99 -1.01 17.51 1.83
CA HIS A 99 -2.08 16.54 2.01
C HIS A 99 -1.61 15.28 2.75
N LEU A 100 -0.42 14.77 2.44
CA LEU A 100 0.15 13.60 3.12
C LEU A 100 0.44 13.88 4.60
N ASP A 101 1.00 15.05 4.91
CA ASP A 101 1.29 15.44 6.29
C ASP A 101 0.00 15.55 7.09
N ARG A 102 -1.01 16.24 6.55
CA ARG A 102 -2.33 16.35 7.16
C ARG A 102 -2.97 14.98 7.38
N ARG A 103 -2.85 14.07 6.40
CA ARG A 103 -3.40 12.72 6.51
C ARG A 103 -2.73 11.92 7.63
N VAL A 104 -1.43 12.10 7.87
CA VAL A 104 -0.76 11.45 9.00
C VAL A 104 -1.32 11.97 10.33
N GLU A 105 -1.51 13.29 10.46
CA GLU A 105 -2.12 13.90 11.65
C GLU A 105 -3.56 13.40 11.86
N GLU A 106 -4.36 13.30 10.81
CA GLU A 106 -5.72 12.76 10.86
C GLU A 106 -5.73 11.29 11.30
N LEU A 107 -4.82 10.45 10.77
CA LEU A 107 -4.70 9.04 11.16
C LEU A 107 -4.29 8.90 12.64
N VAL A 108 -3.34 9.72 13.07
CA VAL A 108 -2.92 9.80 14.47
C VAL A 108 -4.09 10.19 15.37
N GLY A 109 -4.81 11.26 15.01
CA GLY A 109 -6.00 11.73 15.74
C GLY A 109 -7.17 10.74 15.71
N ALA A 110 -7.25 9.91 14.68
CA ALA A 110 -8.28 8.86 14.54
C ALA A 110 -7.94 7.56 15.28
N GLY A 111 -6.81 7.48 15.99
CA GLY A 111 -6.50 6.33 16.86
C GLY A 111 -5.47 5.35 16.33
N MET A 112 -4.73 5.68 15.25
CA MET A 112 -3.65 4.83 14.72
C MET A 112 -2.65 4.39 15.80
N VAL A 113 -2.29 5.29 16.71
CA VAL A 113 -1.31 5.02 17.78
C VAL A 113 -1.85 3.98 18.76
N ALA A 114 -3.12 4.12 19.15
CA ALA A 114 -3.77 3.20 20.08
C ALA A 114 -3.91 1.79 19.50
N GLU A 115 -4.27 1.68 18.21
CA GLU A 115 -4.32 0.40 17.50
C GLU A 115 -2.95 -0.30 17.48
N LEU A 116 -1.88 0.44 17.14
CA LEU A 116 -0.53 -0.12 17.08
C LEU A 116 0.01 -0.47 18.47
N GLU A 117 -0.32 0.31 19.50
CA GLU A 117 0.07 0.03 20.89
C GLU A 117 -0.60 -1.25 21.41
N GLU A 118 -1.86 -1.49 21.06
CA GLU A 118 -2.54 -2.75 21.40
C GLU A 118 -1.84 -3.95 20.75
N GLN A 119 -1.49 -3.85 19.46
CA GLN A 119 -0.74 -4.91 18.80
C GLN A 119 0.64 -5.12 19.43
N PHE A 120 1.31 -4.04 19.83
CA PHE A 120 2.62 -4.13 20.49
C PHE A 120 2.50 -4.84 21.84
N ARG A 121 1.48 -4.53 22.63
CA ARG A 121 1.16 -5.25 23.87
C ARG A 121 0.86 -6.73 23.63
N ASN A 122 0.20 -7.07 22.52
CA ASN A 122 -0.02 -8.48 22.16
C ASN A 122 1.30 -9.17 21.80
N ALA A 123 2.19 -8.50 21.07
CA ALA A 123 3.54 -9.01 20.79
C ALA A 123 4.35 -9.22 22.09
N GLN A 124 4.28 -8.30 23.05
CA GLN A 124 4.93 -8.43 24.36
C GLN A 124 4.42 -9.65 25.14
N LYS A 125 3.10 -9.89 25.17
CA LYS A 125 2.51 -11.07 25.84
C LYS A 125 3.02 -12.38 25.23
N SER A 126 3.35 -12.37 23.93
CA SER A 126 3.90 -13.51 23.20
C SER A 126 5.44 -13.57 23.23
N GLY A 127 6.12 -12.59 23.83
CA GLY A 127 7.59 -12.49 23.83
C GLY A 127 8.20 -12.15 22.45
N GLU A 128 7.42 -11.53 21.57
CA GLU A 128 7.80 -11.17 20.21
C GLU A 128 7.95 -9.66 19.98
N GLU A 129 8.01 -8.86 21.05
CA GLU A 129 8.12 -7.39 20.98
C GLU A 129 9.35 -6.91 20.20
N HIS A 130 10.50 -7.58 20.38
CA HIS A 130 11.73 -7.31 19.62
C HIS A 130 11.61 -7.65 18.14
N ARG A 131 10.52 -8.30 17.73
CA ARG A 131 10.20 -8.70 16.37
C ARG A 131 8.82 -8.19 15.96
N PHE A 132 8.38 -7.06 16.50
CA PHE A 132 7.05 -6.50 16.27
C PHE A 132 6.64 -6.43 14.79
N GLU A 133 7.54 -5.99 13.89
CA GLU A 133 7.30 -6.01 12.45
C GLU A 133 7.00 -7.43 11.93
N LYS A 134 7.76 -8.43 12.40
CA LYS A 134 7.57 -9.83 12.00
C LYS A 134 6.32 -10.44 12.62
N PHE A 135 5.98 -10.07 13.86
CA PHE A 135 4.76 -10.49 14.56
C PHE A 135 3.52 -10.10 13.76
N LEU A 136 3.51 -8.90 13.18
CA LEU A 136 2.44 -8.43 12.30
C LEU A 136 2.49 -9.03 10.88
N GLY A 137 3.49 -9.86 10.56
CA GLY A 137 3.63 -10.51 9.27
C GLY A 137 3.72 -9.48 8.12
N PRO A 138 2.93 -9.62 7.03
CA PRO A 138 2.97 -8.67 5.93
C PRO A 138 2.57 -7.23 6.33
N LEU A 139 1.76 -7.06 7.39
CA LEU A 139 1.41 -5.73 7.92
C LEU A 139 2.61 -5.03 8.55
N GLY A 140 3.63 -5.78 8.99
CA GLY A 140 4.89 -5.23 9.51
C GLY A 140 5.59 -4.24 8.60
N LYS A 141 5.35 -4.33 7.28
CA LYS A 141 5.94 -3.45 6.26
C LYS A 141 5.18 -2.14 6.07
N ALA A 142 4.02 -1.98 6.70
CA ALA A 142 3.24 -0.76 6.57
C ALA A 142 3.98 0.41 7.25
N ILE A 143 3.94 1.58 6.61
CA ILE A 143 4.50 2.80 7.18
C ILE A 143 3.78 3.11 8.50
N GLY A 144 4.54 3.42 9.54
CA GLY A 144 4.04 3.63 10.89
C GLY A 144 4.31 2.45 11.80
N VAL A 145 4.33 1.20 11.30
CA VAL A 145 4.49 0.04 12.18
C VAL A 145 5.87 -0.01 12.80
N LYS A 146 6.92 0.15 11.99
CA LYS A 146 8.31 0.19 12.46
C LYS A 146 8.58 1.41 13.32
N GLU A 147 8.09 2.57 12.88
CA GLU A 147 8.30 3.85 13.54
C GLU A 147 7.64 3.88 14.92
N PHE A 148 6.39 3.43 15.04
CA PHE A 148 5.71 3.32 16.32
C PHE A 148 6.22 2.14 17.16
N GLY A 149 6.68 1.04 16.56
CA GLY A 149 7.36 -0.04 17.28
C GLY A 149 8.56 0.46 18.09
N LYS A 150 9.39 1.34 17.50
CA LYS A 150 10.49 2.00 18.20
C LYS A 150 10.04 2.95 19.30
N TYR A 151 8.98 3.70 19.06
CA TYR A 151 8.38 4.57 20.07
C TYR A 151 7.90 3.78 21.29
N PHE A 152 7.19 2.66 21.09
CA PHE A 152 6.72 1.80 22.18
C PHE A 152 7.86 1.10 22.93
N ALA A 153 8.98 0.85 22.26
CA ALA A 153 10.22 0.37 22.85
C ALA A 153 11.05 1.48 23.55
N ALA A 154 10.52 2.72 23.63
CA ALA A 154 11.18 3.90 24.19
C ALA A 154 12.52 4.27 23.51
N GLU A 155 12.69 3.90 22.24
CA GLU A 155 13.90 4.21 21.45
C GLU A 155 13.84 5.59 20.79
N CYS A 156 12.64 6.16 20.62
CA CYS A 156 12.42 7.44 19.94
C CYS A 156 11.31 8.24 20.65
N ALA A 157 11.36 9.57 20.56
CA ALA A 157 10.28 10.42 21.05
C ALA A 157 9.08 10.36 20.10
N TYR A 158 7.88 10.60 20.64
CA TYR A 158 6.63 10.59 19.87
C TYR A 158 6.67 11.55 18.67
N ALA A 159 7.14 12.79 18.88
CA ALA A 159 7.25 13.79 17.83
C ALA A 159 8.17 13.34 16.68
N ASP A 160 9.33 12.77 17.02
CA ASP A 160 10.28 12.25 16.02
C ASP A 160 9.70 11.08 15.23
N THR A 161 8.91 10.23 15.89
CA THR A 161 8.19 9.13 15.25
C THR A 161 7.14 9.63 14.24
N VAL A 162 6.34 10.63 14.60
CA VAL A 162 5.34 11.21 13.68
C VAL A 162 6.04 11.84 12.46
N GLU A 163 7.11 12.58 12.67
CA GLU A 163 7.90 13.16 11.58
C GLU A 163 8.56 12.09 10.69
N ALA A 164 9.03 10.99 11.27
CA ALA A 164 9.54 9.85 10.51
C ALA A 164 8.44 9.21 9.63
N VAL A 165 7.22 9.07 10.14
CA VAL A 165 6.06 8.54 9.40
C VAL A 165 5.69 9.46 8.23
N LYS A 166 5.65 10.77 8.45
CA LYS A 166 5.45 11.75 7.36
C LYS A 166 6.53 11.60 6.31
N ALA A 167 7.80 11.67 6.70
CA ALA A 167 8.93 11.57 5.78
C ALA A 167 8.94 10.23 5.00
N ALA A 168 8.51 9.12 5.61
CA ALA A 168 8.34 7.84 4.94
C ALA A 168 7.22 7.87 3.89
N ASN A 169 6.07 8.48 4.20
CA ASN A 169 4.96 8.68 3.25
C ASN A 169 5.39 9.51 2.04
N TRP A 170 6.13 10.61 2.26
CA TRP A 170 6.68 11.42 1.18
C TRP A 170 7.60 10.62 0.24
N ARG A 171 8.52 9.84 0.81
CA ARG A 171 9.43 8.98 0.03
C ARG A 171 8.65 7.94 -0.77
N LEU A 172 7.64 7.32 -0.17
CA LEU A 172 6.80 6.34 -0.85
C LEU A 172 6.02 6.98 -2.01
N ALA A 173 5.40 8.14 -1.78
CA ALA A 173 4.64 8.85 -2.81
C ALA A 173 5.53 9.24 -4.00
N ALA A 174 6.73 9.78 -3.74
CA ALA A 174 7.71 10.11 -4.77
C ALA A 174 8.13 8.85 -5.57
N ALA A 175 8.40 7.74 -4.88
CA ALA A 175 8.77 6.49 -5.53
C ALA A 175 7.62 5.90 -6.38
N GLN A 176 6.36 6.00 -5.93
CA GLN A 176 5.22 5.54 -6.72
C GLN A 176 4.99 6.41 -7.95
N ALA A 177 5.12 7.75 -7.82
CA ALA A 177 5.01 8.65 -8.96
C ALA A 177 6.05 8.32 -10.06
N GLU A 178 7.29 8.03 -9.67
CA GLU A 178 8.33 7.61 -10.62
C GLU A 178 8.01 6.27 -11.29
N LYS A 179 7.55 5.27 -10.53
CA LYS A 179 7.14 3.98 -11.09
C LYS A 179 5.97 4.11 -12.07
N ILE A 180 5.01 4.98 -11.79
CA ILE A 180 3.88 5.26 -12.69
C ILE A 180 4.38 5.91 -13.98
N LYS A 181 5.31 6.87 -13.90
CA LYS A 181 5.92 7.48 -15.10
C LYS A 181 6.61 6.42 -15.97
N VAL A 182 7.41 5.53 -15.37
CA VAL A 182 8.06 4.42 -16.07
C VAL A 182 7.02 3.49 -16.72
N PHE A 183 5.95 3.15 -16.00
CA PHE A 183 4.86 2.31 -16.49
C PHE A 183 4.14 2.91 -17.70
N ILE A 184 3.76 4.19 -17.63
CA ILE A 184 3.07 4.88 -18.73
C ILE A 184 3.97 4.93 -19.98
N GLN A 185 5.27 5.19 -19.79
CA GLN A 185 6.23 5.23 -20.90
C GLN A 185 6.45 3.86 -21.56
N SER A 186 6.24 2.75 -20.84
CA SER A 186 6.42 1.39 -21.36
C SER A 186 5.14 0.75 -21.91
N ALA A 187 3.96 1.15 -21.41
CA ALA A 187 2.67 0.58 -21.81
C ALA A 187 2.10 1.19 -23.11
N PHE A 188 2.47 2.43 -23.46
CA PHE A 188 1.85 3.20 -24.55
C PHE A 188 2.79 3.57 -25.72
N ARG A 189 3.91 2.84 -25.90
CA ARG A 189 4.77 2.96 -27.08
C ARG A 189 4.57 1.82 -28.07
#